data_AF-A0A075HD02-F1
#
_entry.id   AF-A0A075HD02-F1
#
_cell.length_a   1.000
_cell.length_b   1.000
_cell.length_c   1.000
_cell.angle_alpha   90.00
_cell.angle_beta   90.00
_cell.angle_gamma   90.00
#
_symmetry.space_group_name_H-M   'P 1'
#
loop_
_entity.id
_entity.type
_entity.pdbx_description
1 polymer ?
#
loop_
_entity_poly.entity_id
_entity_poly.type
_entity_poly.pdbx_seq_one_letter_code
_entity_poly.pdbx_strand_id
1 'polypeptide(L)'
;MEEAEHNLRIEKIAEMILSDGVSLDEQEQNKLKKYHDFAKQNYGLEQDAASELVNEAFLYLKLKQAPDIDPLTKGDEFGAGFS
;
A
#
# COMPACT_ATOMS: atom_id res chain seq x y z
N MET A 1 11.69 16.70 4.95
CA MET A 1 11.01 15.72 5.82
C MET A 1 12.07 14.70 6.19
N GLU A 2 12.27 14.39 7.46
CA GLU A 2 13.18 13.29 7.82
C GLU A 2 12.56 11.98 7.36
N GLU A 3 13.37 11.11 6.77
CA GLU A 3 12.96 9.79 6.26
C GLU A 3 12.26 8.95 7.34
N ALA A 4 12.69 9.09 8.60
CA ALA A 4 12.05 8.43 9.74
C ALA A 4 10.62 8.91 9.99
N GLU A 5 10.35 10.21 9.85
CA GLU A 5 9.01 10.76 10.02
C GLU A 5 8.09 10.31 8.88
N HIS A 6 8.63 10.23 7.66
CA HIS A 6 7.90 9.71 6.51
C HIS A 6 7.49 8.25 6.72
N ASN A 7 8.44 7.41 7.15
CA ASN A 7 8.19 5.99 7.40
C ASN A 7 7.14 5.77 8.50
N LEU A 8 7.18 6.58 9.57
CA LEU A 8 6.15 6.52 10.63
C LEU A 8 4.74 6.85 10.11
N ARG A 9 4.62 7.79 9.16
CA ARG A 9 3.33 8.14 8.55
C ARG A 9 2.80 6.99 7.71
N ILE A 10 3.66 6.33 6.94
CA ILE A 10 3.32 5.13 6.15
C ILE A 10 2.81 4.03 7.08
N GLU A 11 3.54 3.74 8.16
CA GLU A 11 3.14 2.71 9.14
C GLU A 11 1.78 3.04 9.78
N LYS A 12 1.54 4.31 10.13
CA LYS A 12 0.26 4.73 10.71
C LYS A 12 -0.93 4.49 9.78
N ILE A 13 -0.75 4.78 8.49
CA ILE A 13 -1.79 4.54 7.49
C ILE A 13 -1.96 3.04 7.24
N ALA A 14 -0.86 2.30 7.17
CA ALA A 14 -0.89 0.85 7.02
C ALA A 14 -1.64 0.16 8.18
N GLU A 15 -1.41 0.58 9.42
CA GLU A 15 -2.17 0.10 10.59
C GLU A 15 -3.68 0.36 10.47
N MET A 16 -4.07 1.54 9.96
CA MET A 16 -5.49 1.84 9.74
C MET A 16 -6.11 0.96 8.66
N ILE A 17 -5.42 0.76 7.53
CA ILE A 17 -5.88 -0.11 6.43
C ILE A 17 -6.09 -1.54 6.94
N LEU A 18 -5.13 -2.04 7.73
CA LEU A 18 -5.23 -3.36 8.38
C LEU A 18 -6.40 -3.44 9.35
N SER A 19 -6.58 -2.41 10.18
CA SER A 19 -7.67 -2.36 11.18
C SER A 19 -9.05 -2.27 10.53
N ASP A 20 -9.16 -1.56 9.41
CA ASP A 20 -10.38 -1.48 8.62
C ASP A 20 -10.65 -2.78 7.81
N GLY A 21 -9.66 -3.69 7.73
CA GLY A 21 -9.80 -4.96 7.01
C GLY A 21 -9.95 -4.79 5.49
N VAL A 22 -9.42 -3.70 4.94
CA VAL A 22 -9.51 -3.41 3.50
C VAL A 22 -8.53 -4.27 2.72
N SER A 23 -8.96 -4.77 1.55
CA SER A 23 -8.09 -5.54 0.67
C SER A 23 -6.90 -4.71 0.22
N LEU A 24 -5.71 -5.30 0.13
CA LEU A 24 -4.54 -4.59 -0.42
C LEU A 24 -4.67 -4.31 -1.92
N ASP A 25 -5.56 -5.04 -2.59
CA ASP A 25 -5.93 -4.83 -3.99
C ASP A 25 -7.16 -3.93 -4.12
N GLU A 26 -7.53 -3.22 -3.04
CA GLU A 26 -8.63 -2.26 -3.07
C GLU A 26 -8.31 -1.10 -4.01
N GLN A 27 -9.16 -0.92 -5.02
CA GLN A 27 -9.06 0.16 -5.99
C GLN A 27 -10.27 1.10 -5.92
N GLU A 28 -11.24 0.84 -5.03
CA GLU A 28 -12.39 1.72 -4.88
C GLU A 28 -11.96 3.09 -4.36
N GLN A 29 -12.05 4.10 -5.26
CA GLN A 29 -11.72 5.48 -4.97
C GLN A 29 -12.42 6.01 -3.71
N ASN A 30 -13.66 5.58 -3.45
CA ASN A 30 -14.40 6.00 -2.25
C ASN A 30 -13.75 5.52 -0.95
N LYS A 31 -13.19 4.31 -0.93
CA LYS A 31 -12.48 3.77 0.24
C LYS A 31 -11.10 4.42 0.38
N LEU A 32 -10.39 4.60 -0.72
CA LEU A 32 -9.07 5.25 -0.75
C LEU A 32 -9.14 6.72 -0.32
N LYS A 33 -10.22 7.42 -0.68
CA LYS A 33 -10.43 8.82 -0.33
C LYS A 33 -10.38 9.08 1.17
N LYS A 34 -10.86 8.14 2.01
CA LYS A 34 -10.76 8.23 3.47
C LYS A 34 -9.31 8.37 3.92
N TYR A 35 -8.40 7.57 3.36
CA TYR A 35 -6.98 7.60 3.72
C TYR A 35 -6.28 8.83 3.16
N HIS A 36 -6.62 9.26 1.94
CA HIS A 36 -6.11 10.51 1.38
C HIS A 36 -6.55 11.71 2.23
N ASP A 37 -7.82 11.80 2.58
CA ASP A 37 -8.36 12.89 3.42
C ASP A 37 -7.72 12.88 4.81
N PHE A 38 -7.48 11.70 5.39
CA PHE A 38 -6.72 11.58 6.63
C PHE A 38 -5.30 12.11 6.49
N ALA A 39 -4.56 11.70 5.45
CA ALA A 39 -3.19 12.15 5.23
C ALA A 39 -3.11 13.67 5.02
N LYS A 40 -4.07 14.25 4.28
CA LYS A 40 -4.17 15.71 4.08
C LYS A 40 -4.46 16.44 5.39
N GLN A 41 -5.45 16.00 6.16
CA GLN A 41 -5.88 16.68 7.39
C GLN A 41 -4.88 16.52 8.53
N ASN A 42 -4.30 15.33 8.69
CA ASN A 42 -3.45 15.00 9.83
C ASN A 42 -1.99 15.44 9.63
N TYR A 43 -1.51 15.44 8.38
CA TYR A 43 -0.12 15.78 8.06
C TYR A 43 0.05 17.07 7.24
N GLY A 44 -1.06 17.75 6.91
CA GLY A 44 -1.04 18.99 6.12
C GLY A 44 -0.51 18.79 4.70
N LEU A 45 -0.65 17.58 4.15
CA LEU A 45 -0.13 17.23 2.83
C LEU A 45 -1.02 17.74 1.71
N GLU A 46 -0.40 18.09 0.59
CA GLU A 46 -1.07 18.34 -0.69
C GLU A 46 -1.73 17.05 -1.22
N GLN A 47 -2.63 17.17 -2.18
CA GLN A 47 -3.37 16.02 -2.70
C GLN A 47 -2.47 14.93 -3.30
N ASP A 48 -1.44 15.32 -4.05
CA ASP A 48 -0.52 14.38 -4.69
C ASP A 48 0.32 13.66 -3.63
N ALA A 49 0.90 14.40 -2.68
CA ALA A 49 1.70 13.83 -1.60
C ALA A 49 0.88 12.91 -0.67
N ALA A 50 -0.39 13.25 -0.41
CA ALA A 50 -1.29 12.38 0.34
C ALA A 50 -1.62 11.09 -0.42
N SER A 51 -1.76 11.16 -1.74
CA SER A 51 -2.01 9.99 -2.59
C SER A 51 -0.79 9.08 -2.65
N GLU A 52 0.40 9.67 -2.79
CA GLU A 52 1.68 8.96 -2.77
C GLU A 52 1.87 8.21 -1.44
N LEU A 53 1.70 8.90 -0.31
CA LEU A 53 1.82 8.32 1.04
C LEU A 53 0.87 7.12 1.26
N VAL A 54 -0.38 7.22 0.77
CA VAL A 54 -1.35 6.13 0.88
C VAL A 54 -0.95 4.96 -0.02
N ASN A 55 -0.53 5.21 -1.26
CA ASN A 55 -0.06 4.18 -2.17
C ASN A 55 1.16 3.44 -1.60
N GLU A 56 2.08 4.17 -0.96
CA GLU A 56 3.23 3.59 -0.25
C GLU A 56 2.79 2.72 0.93
N ALA A 57 1.78 3.12 1.70
CA ALA A 57 1.24 2.30 2.78
C ALA A 57 0.64 0.98 2.26
N PHE A 58 -0.08 1.02 1.15
CA PHE A 58 -0.56 -0.20 0.48
C PHE A 58 0.60 -1.07 0.00
N LEU A 59 1.63 -0.46 -0.62
CA LEU A 59 2.82 -1.18 -1.07
C LEU A 59 3.58 -1.81 0.10
N TYR A 60 3.77 -1.08 1.20
CA TYR A 60 4.39 -1.56 2.42
C TYR A 60 3.67 -2.80 2.97
N LEU A 61 2.34 -2.75 3.04
CA LEU A 61 1.52 -3.89 3.46
C LEU A 61 1.64 -5.06 2.49
N LYS A 62 1.64 -4.81 1.17
CA LYS A 62 1.84 -5.87 0.17
C LYS A 62 3.19 -6.54 0.31
N LEU A 63 4.25 -5.79 0.58
CA LEU A 63 5.59 -6.33 0.81
C LEU A 63 5.68 -7.10 2.13
N LYS A 64 5.02 -6.61 3.19
CA LYS A 64 4.95 -7.30 4.49
C LYS A 64 4.10 -8.58 4.48
N GLN A 65 3.02 -8.59 3.71
CA GLN A 65 2.10 -9.72 3.57
C GLN A 65 2.43 -10.60 2.37
N ALA A 66 3.38 -10.20 1.51
CA ALA A 66 3.88 -11.04 0.46
C ALA A 66 4.30 -12.36 1.11
N PRO A 67 3.78 -13.51 0.62
CA PRO A 67 4.38 -14.77 0.97
C PRO A 67 5.88 -14.65 0.67
N ASP A 68 6.70 -15.40 1.39
CA ASP A 68 8.07 -15.66 0.96
C ASP A 68 7.96 -16.49 -0.33
N ILE A 69 7.62 -15.82 -1.44
CA ILE A 69 7.45 -16.45 -2.74
C ILE A 69 8.88 -16.66 -3.20
N ASP A 70 9.41 -17.82 -2.86
CA ASP A 70 10.65 -18.32 -3.44
C ASP A 70 10.50 -18.24 -4.97
N PRO A 71 11.24 -17.35 -5.66
CA PRO A 71 11.08 -17.13 -7.10
C PRO A 71 11.39 -18.39 -7.92
N LEU A 72 12.01 -19.41 -7.30
CA LEU A 72 12.24 -20.72 -7.89
C LEU A 72 10.97 -21.55 -8.09
N THR A 73 9.88 -21.30 -7.34
CA THR A 73 8.67 -22.14 -7.46
C THR A 73 7.71 -21.72 -8.57
N LYS A 74 7.84 -20.49 -9.10
CA LYS A 74 7.01 -19.97 -10.22
C LYS A 74 7.66 -20.11 -11.60
N GLY A 75 8.69 -20.94 -11.73
CA GLY A 75 9.33 -21.22 -13.04
C GLY A 75 8.46 -22.01 -14.01
N ASP A 76 7.41 -22.69 -13.54
CA ASP A 76 6.62 -23.62 -14.35
C ASP A 76 5.44 -22.96 -15.10
N GLU A 77 4.95 -21.80 -14.64
CA GLU A 77 3.79 -21.11 -15.25
C GLU A 77 4.15 -20.23 -16.46
N PHE A 78 5.44 -20.00 -16.74
CA PHE A 78 5.87 -19.20 -17.89
C PHE A 78 5.92 -19.98 -19.22
N GLY A 79 5.69 -21.30 -19.22
CA GLY A 79 5.93 -22.19 -20.37
C GLY A 79 4.72 -22.76 -21.12
N ALA A 80 3.49 -22.66 -20.60
CA ALA A 80 2.34 -23.43 -21.11
C ALA A 80 1.28 -22.61 -21.88
N GLY A 81 1.66 -21.47 -22.47
CA GLY A 81 0.72 -20.49 -23.04
C GLY A 81 0.85 -20.17 -24.53
N PHE A 82 1.69 -20.89 -25.29
CA PHE A 82 1.76 -20.74 -26.75
C PHE A 82 1.28 -22.03 -27.42
N SER A 83 0.02 -22.06 -27.87
CA SER A 83 -0.53 -23.05 -28.81
C SER A 83 -1.47 -22.37 -29.78
#